data_AF-A0A9D6VIM7-F1
#
_entry.id   AF-A0A9D6VIM7-F1
#
_cell.length_a   1.000
_cell.length_b   1.000
_cell.length_c   1.000
_cell.angle_alpha   90.00
_cell.angle_beta   90.00
_cell.angle_gamma   90.00
#
_symmetry.space_group_name_H-M   'P 1'
#
loop_
_entity.id
_entity.type
_entity.pdbx_description
1 polymer ?
#
loop_
_entity_poly.entity_id
_entity_poly.type
_entity_poly.pdbx_seq_one_letter_code
_entity_poly.pdbx_strand_id
1 'polypeptide(L)' 'MADFNWQQNSKAMFDKSIEGSPKPFQEMTRKRLLETLTKKAGDGGAVTEDMFLEAVKEITPKPFLQMALKALEGLKTK' A
#
# COMPACT_ATOMS: atom_id res chain seq x y z
N MET A 1 6.24 -1.34 -14.79
CA MET A 1 5.58 -1.35 -13.48
C MET A 1 5.37 -2.81 -13.12
N ALA A 2 5.55 -3.21 -11.86
CA ALA A 2 5.25 -4.58 -11.46
C ALA A 2 3.75 -4.83 -11.71
N ASP A 3 3.46 -5.86 -12.50
CA ASP A 3 2.11 -6.19 -12.93
C ASP A 3 1.46 -7.09 -11.87
N PHE A 4 1.12 -6.51 -10.72
CA PHE A 4 0.58 -7.27 -9.61
C PHE A 4 -0.81 -7.82 -9.91
N ASN A 5 -1.06 -9.04 -9.48
CA ASN A 5 -2.40 -9.59 -9.43
C ASN A 5 -3.13 -9.07 -8.18
N TRP A 6 -3.72 -7.88 -8.28
CA TRP A 6 -4.42 -7.24 -7.17
C TRP A 6 -5.68 -8.02 -6.77
N GLN A 7 -5.75 -8.40 -5.50
CA GLN A 7 -6.89 -9.12 -4.92
C GLN A 7 -7.71 -8.21 -4.01
N GLN A 8 -9.03 -8.42 -3.98
CA GLN A 8 -9.95 -7.64 -3.15
C GLN A 8 -9.80 -6.13 -3.42
N ASN A 9 -9.79 -5.28 -2.38
CA ASN A 9 -9.60 -3.84 -2.52
C ASN A 9 -8.12 -3.40 -2.39
N SER A 10 -7.14 -4.31 -2.49
CA SER A 10 -5.73 -3.95 -2.30
C SER A 10 -5.22 -2.91 -3.29
N LYS A 11 -5.72 -2.90 -4.53
CA LYS A 11 -5.44 -1.84 -5.49
C LYS A 11 -5.99 -0.48 -5.06
N ALA A 12 -7.23 -0.44 -4.57
CA ALA A 12 -7.82 0.80 -4.07
C ALA A 12 -7.07 1.32 -2.83
N MET A 13 -6.59 0.43 -1.97
CA MET A 13 -5.75 0.78 -0.83
C MET A 13 -4.39 1.36 -1.27
N PHE A 14 -3.78 0.81 -2.33
CA PHE A 14 -2.57 1.35 -2.93
C PHE A 14 -2.81 2.77 -3.44
N ASP A 15 -3.81 2.97 -4.29
CA ASP A 15 -4.12 4.28 -4.87
C ASP A 15 -4.43 5.30 -3.76
N LYS A 16 -5.22 4.92 -2.75
CA LYS A 16 -5.55 5.77 -1.59
C LYS A 16 -4.33 6.16 -0.77
N SER A 17 -3.36 5.27 -0.61
CA SER A 17 -2.12 5.55 0.11
C SER A 17 -1.28 6.60 -0.61
N ILE A 18 -1.28 6.61 -1.94
CA ILE A 18 -0.58 7.63 -2.73
C ILE A 18 -1.31 8.97 -2.64
N GLU A 19 -2.63 8.97 -2.80
CA GLU A 19 -3.44 10.19 -2.69
C GLU A 19 -3.36 10.83 -1.29
N GLY A 20 -3.31 9.99 -0.25
CA GLY A 20 -3.18 10.43 1.14
C GLY A 20 -1.80 10.95 1.52
N SER A 21 -0.76 10.63 0.73
CA SER A 21 0.59 11.15 0.94
C SER A 21 0.71 12.62 0.49
N PRO A 22 1.49 13.46 1.20
CA PRO A 22 1.77 14.81 0.74
C PRO A 22 2.44 14.79 -0.64
N LYS A 23 2.10 15.75 -1.53
CA LYS A 23 2.57 15.80 -2.92
C LYS A 23 4.08 15.51 -3.10
N PRO A 24 5.01 16.09 -2.32
CA PRO A 24 6.44 15.84 -2.47
C PRO A 24 6.85 14.38 -2.20
N PHE A 25 6.03 13.63 -1.45
CA PHE A 25 6.31 12.26 -1.04
C PHE A 25 5.54 11.23 -1.85
N GLN A 26 4.56 11.61 -2.68
CA GLN A 26 3.71 10.65 -3.40
C GLN A 26 4.50 9.69 -4.29
N GLU A 27 5.49 10.20 -5.03
CA GLU A 27 6.35 9.36 -5.86
C GLU A 27 7.22 8.42 -5.02
N MET A 28 7.76 8.91 -3.91
CA MET A 28 8.54 8.10 -2.98
C MET A 28 7.69 7.01 -2.32
N THR A 29 6.47 7.34 -1.88
CA THR A 29 5.50 6.39 -1.31
C THR A 29 5.17 5.33 -2.35
N ARG A 30 4.88 5.72 -3.59
CA ARG A 30 4.59 4.80 -4.70
C ARG A 30 5.74 3.83 -4.91
N LYS A 31 6.97 4.35 -5.04
CA LYS A 31 8.16 3.54 -5.26
C LYS A 31 8.38 2.54 -4.11
N ARG A 32 8.32 3.01 -2.86
CA ARG A 32 8.52 2.14 -1.69
C ARG A 32 7.44 1.08 -1.53
N LEU A 33 6.17 1.42 -1.76
CA LEU A 33 5.09 0.43 -1.72
C LEU A 33 5.29 -0.64 -2.79
N LEU A 34 5.59 -0.25 -4.03
CA LEU A 34 5.84 -1.21 -5.11
C LEU A 34 7.05 -2.11 -4.78
N GLU A 35 8.16 -1.54 -4.31
CA GLU A 35 9.35 -2.32 -3.92
C GLU A 35 9.06 -3.31 -2.78
N THR A 36 8.34 -2.88 -1.75
CA THR A 36 7.97 -3.75 -0.63
C THR A 36 6.98 -4.85 -1.06
N LEU A 37 6.00 -4.51 -1.90
CA LEU A 37 5.04 -5.48 -2.43
C LEU A 37 5.71 -6.49 -3.36
N THR A 38 6.64 -6.07 -4.22
CA THR A 38 7.44 -6.98 -5.06
C THR A 38 8.24 -7.94 -4.18
N LYS A 39 8.84 -7.47 -3.08
CA LYS A 39 9.58 -8.34 -2.14
C LYS A 39 8.67 -9.36 -1.44
N LYS A 40 7.41 -9.00 -1.16
CA LYS A 40 6.46 -9.87 -0.45
C LYS A 40 5.72 -10.84 -1.37
N ALA A 41 5.25 -10.37 -2.53
CA ALA A 41 4.42 -11.12 -3.46
C ALA A 41 5.23 -11.77 -4.60
N GLY A 42 6.42 -11.26 -4.89
CA GLY A 42 7.14 -11.52 -6.14
C GLY A 42 6.62 -10.67 -7.30
N ASP A 43 7.37 -10.63 -8.40
CA ASP A 43 6.92 -10.02 -9.65
C ASP A 43 5.73 -10.80 -10.22
N GLY A 44 4.62 -10.13 -10.51
CA GLY A 44 3.38 -10.78 -10.94
C GLY A 44 2.57 -11.42 -9.81
N GLY A 45 3.04 -11.29 -8.56
CA GLY A 45 2.43 -11.92 -7.39
C GLY A 45 1.05 -11.39 -7.03
N ALA A 46 0.30 -12.20 -6.28
CA ALA A 46 -1.00 -11.80 -5.74
C ALA A 46 -0.82 -10.86 -4.54
N VAL A 47 -1.43 -9.68 -4.61
CA VAL A 47 -1.40 -8.70 -3.52
C VAL A 47 -2.78 -8.65 -2.86
N THR A 48 -2.85 -9.11 -1.61
CA THR A 48 -4.07 -9.07 -0.77
C THR A 48 -4.10 -7.81 0.10
N GLU A 49 -5.24 -7.52 0.70
CA GLU A 49 -5.39 -6.37 1.61
C GLU A 49 -4.47 -6.48 2.84
N ASP A 50 -4.35 -7.68 3.43
CA ASP A 50 -3.50 -7.87 4.61
C ASP A 50 -2.02 -7.69 4.27
N MET A 51 -1.57 -8.22 3.14
CA MET A 51 -0.21 -7.99 2.65
C MET A 51 0.06 -6.50 2.39
N PHE A 52 -0.92 -5.79 1.83
CA PHE A 52 -0.81 -4.36 1.61
C PHE A 52 -0.70 -3.59 2.93
N LEU A 53 -1.53 -3.92 3.93
CA LEU A 53 -1.49 -3.30 5.25
C LEU A 53 -0.16 -3.54 5.97
N GLU A 54 0.44 -4.72 5.82
CA GLU A 54 1.80 -4.96 6.29
C GLU A 54 2.83 -4.07 5.59
N ALA A 55 2.77 -3.96 4.26
CA ALA A 55 3.67 -3.10 3.51
C ALA A 55 3.56 -1.63 3.98
N VAL A 56 2.35 -1.14 4.20
CA VAL A 56 2.11 0.21 4.77
C VAL A 56 2.74 0.35 6.15
N LYS A 57 2.59 -0.64 7.04
CA LYS A 57 3.20 -0.63 8.38
C LYS A 57 4.73 -0.59 8.34
N GLU A 58 5.35 -1.21 7.35
CA GLU A 58 6.81 -1.24 7.20
C GLU A 58 7.37 0.08 6.67
N ILE A 59 6.71 0.71 5.69
CA ILE A 59 7.28 1.87 5.01
C ILE A 59 6.85 3.21 5.62
N THR A 60 5.73 3.22 6.36
CA THR A 60 5.14 4.45 6.88
C THR A 60 5.78 4.82 8.21
N PRO A 61 6.33 6.03 8.37
CA PRO A 61 6.88 6.46 9.66
C PRO A 61 5.82 6.43 10.77
N LYS A 62 6.22 6.03 11.98
CA LYS A 62 5.33 5.90 13.15
C LYS A 62 4.37 7.09 13.36
N PRO A 63 4.79 8.36 13.21
CA PRO A 63 3.89 9.50 13.39
C PRO A 63 2.70 9.53 12.42
N PHE A 64 2.85 8.95 11.23
CA PHE A 64 1.83 8.96 10.17
C PHE A 64 1.08 7.63 10.07
N LEU A 65 1.58 6.57 10.72
CA LEU A 65 1.07 5.21 10.55
C LEU A 65 -0.40 5.07 10.94
N GLN A 66 -0.81 5.59 12.10
CA GLN A 66 -2.22 5.48 12.53
C GLN A 66 -3.16 6.19 11.57
N MET A 67 -2.77 7.36 11.07
CA MET A 67 -3.56 8.11 10.09
C MET A 67 -3.70 7.33 8.78
N ALA A 68 -2.59 6.76 8.28
CA ALA A 68 -2.59 5.92 7.09
C ALA A 68 -3.50 4.70 7.26
N LEU A 69 -3.37 3.95 8.37
CA LEU A 69 -4.19 2.77 8.63
C LEU A 69 -5.68 3.11 8.73
N LYS A 70 -6.03 4.20 9.41
CA LYS A 70 -7.44 4.65 9.52
C LYS A 70 -8.03 5.04 8.17
N ALA A 71 -7.22 5.63 7.27
CA ALA A 71 -7.67 5.96 5.92
C ALA A 71 -7.94 4.72 5.04
N LEU A 72 -7.29 3.58 5.36
CA LEU A 72 -7.42 2.33 4.62
C LEU A 72 -8.45 1.38 5.23
N GLU A 73 -8.77 1.51 6.52
CA GLU A 73 -9.73 0.67 7.23
C GLU A 73 -11.10 0.64 6.53
N GLY A 74 -11.59 1.78 6.03
CA GLY A 74 -12.85 1.86 5.31
C GLY A 74 -12.86 1.16 3.95
N LEU A 75 -11.70 0.76 3.44
CA LEU A 75 -11.55 0.02 2.18
C LEU A 75 -11.39 -1.49 2.41
N LYS A 76 -11.21 -1.95 3.66
CA LYS A 76 -11.06 -3.37 3.96
C LYS A 76 -12.37 -4.10 3.63
N THR A 77 -12.26 -5.20 2.89
CA THR A 77 -13.41 -6.09 2.67
C THR A 77 -13.74 -6.84 3.97
N LYS A 78 -15.04 -6.95 4.28
CA LYS A 78 -15.54 -7.61 5.50
C LYS A 78 -15.57 -9.12 5.33
#